data_AF-A0A5E7QHH4-F1
#
_entry.id   AF-A0A5E7QHH4-F1
#
_cell.length_a   1.000
_cell.length_b   1.000
_cell.length_c   1.000
_cell.angle_alpha   90.00
_cell.angle_beta   90.00
_cell.angle_gamma   90.00
#
_symmetry.space_group_name_H-M   'P 1'
#
loop_
_entity.id
_entity.type
_entity.pdbx_description
1 polymer ?
#
loop_
_entity_poly.entity_id
_entity_poly.type
_entity_poly.pdbx_seq_one_letter_code
_entity_poly.pdbx_strand_id
1 'polypeptide(L)'
;MSTFAVFGMTRPVAFAEAKKRIKGTRKNLQAPGGVEQIPLAEWLTLVDRKTEQIMGGGTVRQLSPLFDAPQYAEQFIELARKTLQCRDMRIRSKAVLTDAKGKPIINPKTKAPKVGFAEWPPKQESKAAA
;
A
#
# COMPACT_ATOMS: atom_id res chain seq x y z
N MET A 1 -7.51 0.99 22.00
CA MET A 1 -6.75 0.12 21.08
C MET A 1 -6.88 0.73 19.70
N SER A 2 -5.77 1.16 19.09
CA SER A 2 -5.80 1.84 17.80
C SER A 2 -6.14 0.85 16.67
N THR A 3 -7.22 1.15 15.94
CA THR A 3 -7.84 0.23 14.98
C THR A 3 -7.81 0.74 13.54
N PHE A 4 -7.75 2.05 13.30
CA PHE A 4 -7.90 2.63 11.96
C PHE A 4 -6.55 2.96 11.33
N ALA A 5 -6.39 2.72 10.03
CA ALA A 5 -5.24 3.17 9.27
C ALA A 5 -5.64 3.58 7.85
N VAL A 6 -4.87 4.49 7.27
CA VAL A 6 -5.04 4.94 5.89
C VAL A 6 -4.18 4.07 4.99
N PHE A 7 -4.82 3.47 4.00
CA PHE A 7 -4.19 2.75 2.90
C PHE A 7 -4.32 3.55 1.62
N GLY A 8 -3.29 3.51 0.78
CA GLY A 8 -3.29 4.17 -0.51
C GLY A 8 -1.93 4.09 -1.18
N MET A 9 -1.68 5.01 -2.11
CA MET A 9 -0.38 5.21 -2.70
C MET A 9 -0.10 6.70 -2.84
N THR A 10 1.12 7.13 -2.52
CA THR A 10 1.58 8.50 -2.73
C THR A 10 2.86 8.50 -3.56
N ARG A 11 3.10 9.58 -4.33
CA ARG A 11 4.32 9.71 -5.14
C ARG A 11 5.62 9.47 -4.34
N PRO A 12 5.81 10.02 -3.12
CA PRO A 12 7.01 9.75 -2.34
C PRO A 12 7.19 8.28 -1.97
N VAL A 13 6.11 7.59 -1.62
CA VAL A 13 6.14 6.16 -1.28
C VAL A 13 6.41 5.31 -2.53
N ALA A 14 5.74 5.63 -3.65
CA ALA A 14 5.98 4.99 -4.93
C ALA A 14 7.43 5.18 -5.40
N PHE A 15 8.01 6.36 -5.20
CA PHE A 15 9.40 6.68 -5.52
C PHE A 15 10.38 5.87 -4.67
N ALA A 16 10.15 5.81 -3.35
CA ALA A 16 10.95 4.99 -2.45
C ALA A 16 10.87 3.49 -2.81
N GLU A 17 9.71 3.02 -3.28
CA GLU A 17 9.55 1.65 -3.77
C GLU A 17 10.23 1.41 -5.12
N ALA A 18 10.14 2.37 -6.05
CA ALA A 18 10.82 2.32 -7.33
C ALA A 18 12.34 2.23 -7.15
N LYS A 19 12.92 3.02 -6.25
CA LYS A 19 14.35 2.96 -5.90
C LYS A 19 14.80 1.58 -5.44
N LYS A 20 13.97 0.88 -4.67
CA LYS A 20 14.28 -0.49 -4.20
C LYS A 20 14.20 -1.52 -5.33
N ARG A 21 13.35 -1.29 -6.32
CA ARG A 21 13.11 -2.24 -7.43
C ARG A 21 14.12 -2.09 -8.57
N ILE A 22 14.64 -0.89 -8.82
CA ILE A 22 15.56 -0.64 -9.92
C ILE A 22 17.00 -0.82 -9.47
N LYS A 23 17.67 -1.81 -10.07
CA LYS A 23 19.11 -2.01 -9.87
C LYS A 23 19.88 -0.88 -10.53
N GLY A 24 20.89 -0.36 -9.85
CA GLY A 24 21.82 0.64 -10.41
C GLY A 24 22.85 0.07 -11.39
N THR A 25 22.64 -1.16 -11.87
CA THR A 25 23.59 -1.86 -12.74
C THR A 25 22.88 -2.46 -13.95
N ARG A 26 23.56 -2.45 -15.09
CA ARG A 26 23.10 -3.01 -16.36
C ARG A 26 24.07 -4.09 -16.80
N LYS A 27 23.55 -5.17 -17.41
CA LYS A 27 24.42 -6.17 -18.04
C LYS A 27 25.08 -5.58 -19.27
N ASN A 28 26.40 -5.58 -19.31
CA ASN A 28 27.19 -5.19 -20.46
C ASN A 28 28.30 -6.21 -20.66
N LEU A 29 28.19 -7.03 -21.72
CA LEU A 29 29.14 -8.09 -22.06
C LEU A 29 30.54 -7.57 -22.42
N GLN A 30 30.67 -6.27 -22.73
CA GLN A 30 31.94 -5.63 -23.09
C GLN A 30 32.69 -5.07 -21.88
N ALA A 31 32.04 -4.94 -20.72
CA ALA A 31 32.67 -4.44 -19.50
C ALA A 31 33.35 -5.58 -18.72
N PRO A 32 34.48 -5.35 -18.03
CA PRO A 32 35.10 -6.35 -17.16
C PRO A 32 34.12 -6.77 -16.06
N GLY A 33 33.75 -8.05 -16.03
CA GLY A 33 32.73 -8.59 -15.12
C GLY A 33 31.30 -8.60 -15.66
N GLY A 34 31.07 -8.21 -16.92
CA GLY A 34 29.78 -8.36 -17.60
C GLY A 34 28.68 -7.39 -17.13
N VAL A 35 29.03 -6.41 -16.30
CA VAL A 35 28.10 -5.48 -15.65
C VAL A 35 28.69 -4.08 -15.64
N GLU A 36 27.88 -3.09 -15.98
CA GLU A 36 28.21 -1.67 -15.97
C GLU A 36 27.30 -0.93 -14.98
N GLN A 37 27.84 0.07 -14.30
CA GLN A 37 27.07 0.92 -13.38
C GLN A 37 26.29 1.97 -14.17
N ILE A 38 24.99 2.04 -13.95
CA ILE A 38 24.14 3.01 -14.63
C ILE A 38 24.44 4.41 -14.07
N PRO A 39 24.70 5.42 -14.91
CA PRO A 39 24.87 6.80 -14.46
C PRO A 39 23.68 7.27 -13.63
N LEU A 40 23.94 8.11 -12.61
CA LEU A 40 22.90 8.53 -11.65
C LEU A 40 21.69 9.18 -12.34
N ALA A 41 21.93 10.02 -13.35
CA ALA A 41 20.85 10.69 -14.09
C ALA A 41 19.95 9.70 -14.83
N GLU A 42 20.54 8.71 -15.50
CA GLU A 42 19.78 7.65 -16.19
C GLU A 42 19.05 6.75 -15.19
N TRP A 43 19.67 6.44 -14.06
CA TRP A 43 19.00 5.67 -13.02
C TRP A 43 17.80 6.43 -12.44
N LEU A 44 17.91 7.74 -12.23
CA LEU A 44 16.79 8.57 -11.75
C LEU A 44 15.63 8.61 -12.74
N THR A 45 15.87 8.71 -14.05
CA THR A 45 14.78 8.68 -15.05
C THR A 45 14.08 7.32 -15.10
N LEU A 46 14.83 6.22 -14.91
CA LEU A 46 14.24 4.89 -14.77
C LEU A 46 13.38 4.80 -13.51
N VAL A 47 13.85 5.35 -12.39
CA VAL A 47 13.11 5.39 -11.11
C VAL A 47 11.83 6.21 -11.28
N ASP A 48 11.88 7.37 -11.93
CA ASP A 48 10.70 8.18 -12.18
C ASP A 48 9.69 7.45 -13.06
N ARG A 49 10.14 6.83 -14.16
CA ARG A 49 9.26 6.02 -15.02
C ARG A 49 8.59 4.89 -14.24
N LYS A 50 9.33 4.23 -13.35
CA LYS A 50 8.78 3.16 -12.50
C LYS A 50 7.85 3.70 -11.41
N THR A 51 8.14 4.90 -10.90
CA THR A 51 7.27 5.60 -9.95
C THR A 51 5.92 5.87 -10.57
N GLU A 52 5.88 6.41 -11.80
CA GLU A 52 4.62 6.60 -12.54
C GLU A 52 3.90 5.27 -12.80
N GLN A 53 4.63 4.19 -13.13
CA GLN A 53 4.02 2.87 -13.29
C GLN A 53 3.38 2.36 -11.99
N ILE A 54 4.03 2.55 -10.84
CA ILE A 54 3.49 2.16 -9.53
C ILE A 54 2.27 3.03 -9.18
N MET A 55 2.35 4.33 -9.48
CA MET A 55 1.23 5.26 -9.31
C MET A 55 0.05 4.89 -10.21
N GLY A 56 0.27 4.34 -11.40
CA GLY A 56 -0.78 3.94 -12.33
C GLY A 56 -1.58 2.68 -11.96
N GLY A 57 -1.07 1.80 -11.07
CA GLY A 57 -1.80 0.56 -10.75
C GLY A 57 -1.16 -0.40 -9.75
N GLY A 58 -0.17 0.04 -8.95
CA GLY A 58 0.48 -0.82 -7.96
C GLY A 58 -0.41 -1.17 -6.75
N THR A 59 0.02 -2.16 -5.96
CA THR A 59 -0.65 -2.52 -4.70
C THR A 59 -0.61 -1.35 -3.71
N VAL A 60 -1.75 -0.95 -3.16
CA VAL A 60 -1.83 0.06 -2.10
C VAL A 60 -1.15 -0.41 -0.82
N ARG A 61 -0.55 0.52 -0.08
CA ARG A 61 0.16 0.25 1.19
C ARG A 61 -0.44 1.07 2.32
N GLN A 62 -0.13 0.69 3.55
CA GLN A 62 -0.44 1.50 4.72
C GLN A 62 0.45 2.75 4.71
N LEU A 63 -0.18 3.93 4.71
CA LEU A 63 0.48 5.24 4.64
C LEU A 63 0.57 5.91 6.02
N SER A 64 -0.36 5.61 6.91
CA SER A 64 -0.45 6.22 8.24
C SER A 64 -0.09 5.23 9.35
N PRO A 65 0.26 5.72 10.56
CA PRO A 65 0.18 4.90 11.77
C PRO A 65 -1.27 4.46 12.04
N LEU A 66 -1.44 3.63 13.08
CA LEU A 66 -2.75 3.28 13.58
C LEU A 66 -3.33 4.44 14.40
N PHE A 67 -4.56 4.81 14.12
CA PHE A 67 -5.34 5.80 14.83
C PHE A 67 -6.42 5.14 15.68
N ASP A 68 -6.79 5.80 16.77
CA ASP A 68 -7.86 5.35 17.66
C ASP A 68 -9.26 5.66 17.11
N ALA A 69 -9.37 6.68 16.24
CA ALA A 69 -10.65 7.16 15.71
C ALA A 69 -10.56 7.40 14.19
N PRO A 70 -11.66 7.18 13.45
CA PRO A 70 -11.67 7.35 11.99
C PRO A 70 -11.47 8.82 11.57
N GLN A 71 -11.89 9.78 12.38
CA GLN A 71 -11.76 11.22 12.07
C GLN A 71 -10.29 11.64 11.91
N TYR A 72 -9.38 11.07 12.71
CA TYR A 72 -7.94 11.31 12.56
C TYR A 72 -7.40 10.73 11.25
N ALA A 73 -7.93 9.59 10.81
CA ALA A 73 -7.58 9.00 9.52
C ALA A 73 -8.13 9.84 8.35
N GLU A 74 -9.32 10.44 8.49
CA GLU A 74 -9.89 11.37 7.51
C GLU A 74 -9.05 12.64 7.39
N GLN A 75 -8.67 13.25 8.52
CA GLN A 75 -7.79 14.42 8.54
C GLN A 75 -6.45 14.13 7.86
N PHE A 76 -5.89 12.94 8.08
CA PHE A 76 -4.67 12.51 7.40
C PHE A 76 -4.85 12.43 5.89
N ILE A 77 -5.97 11.85 5.41
CA ILE A 77 -6.28 11.78 3.98
C ILE A 77 -6.43 13.19 3.40
N GLU A 78 -7.14 14.09 4.09
CA GLU A 78 -7.36 15.45 3.64
C GLU A 78 -6.03 16.22 3.49
N LEU A 79 -5.16 16.14 4.51
CA LEU A 79 -3.84 16.76 4.47
C LEU A 79 -2.97 16.18 3.37
N ALA A 80 -2.98 14.85 3.21
CA ALA A 80 -2.21 14.17 2.17
C ALA A 80 -2.66 14.58 0.77
N ARG A 81 -3.99 14.68 0.52
CA ARG A 81 -4.52 15.13 -0.78
C ARG A 81 -4.18 16.58 -1.11
N LYS A 82 -4.07 17.45 -0.09
CA LYS A 82 -3.68 18.85 -0.26
C LYS A 82 -2.20 19.02 -0.61
N THR A 83 -1.35 18.14 -0.10
CA THR A 83 0.12 18.30 -0.15
C THR A 83 0.81 17.39 -1.15
N LEU A 84 0.21 16.24 -1.49
CA LEU A 84 0.84 15.17 -2.26
C LEU A 84 -0.05 14.67 -3.40
N GLN A 85 0.58 14.08 -4.41
CA GLN A 85 -0.10 13.24 -5.39
C GLN A 85 -0.46 11.90 -4.75
N CYS A 86 -1.76 11.64 -4.60
CA CYS A 86 -2.31 10.47 -3.93
C CYS A 86 -3.23 9.66 -4.86
N ARG A 87 -3.27 8.34 -4.64
CA ARG A 87 -4.22 7.42 -5.29
C ARG A 87 -4.82 6.45 -4.26
N ASP A 88 -6.09 6.09 -4.48
CA ASP A 88 -6.81 5.05 -3.71
C ASP A 88 -6.73 5.21 -2.19
N MET A 89 -6.80 6.46 -1.71
CA MET A 89 -6.79 6.76 -0.28
C MET A 89 -8.08 6.24 0.36
N ARG A 90 -7.96 5.21 1.21
CA ARG A 90 -9.08 4.57 1.92
C ARG A 90 -8.70 4.30 3.37
N ILE A 91 -9.68 4.42 4.24
CA ILE A 91 -9.53 4.02 5.65
C ILE A 91 -9.81 2.52 5.73
N ARG A 92 -8.99 1.81 6.51
CA ARG A 92 -9.23 0.43 6.87
C ARG A 92 -9.16 0.27 8.37
N SER A 93 -10.04 -0.55 8.94
CA SER A 93 -10.06 -0.85 10.36
C SER A 93 -9.58 -2.27 10.62
N LYS A 94 -8.92 -2.50 11.76
CA LYS A 94 -8.64 -3.85 12.25
C LYS A 94 -9.96 -4.56 12.51
N ALA A 95 -10.18 -5.68 11.82
CA ALA A 95 -11.36 -6.51 11.96
C ALA A 95 -10.99 -8.00 11.82
N VAL A 96 -11.87 -8.87 12.30
CA VAL A 96 -11.75 -10.30 12.06
C VAL A 96 -12.01 -10.56 10.58
N LEU A 97 -11.04 -11.18 9.90
CA LEU A 97 -11.20 -11.54 8.49
C LEU A 97 -12.20 -12.69 8.37
N THR A 98 -13.24 -12.46 7.58
CA THR A 98 -14.23 -13.48 7.23
C THR A 98 -13.93 -14.06 5.85
N ASP A 99 -14.22 -15.34 5.68
CA ASP A 99 -14.24 -15.99 4.37
C ASP A 99 -15.46 -15.51 3.55
N ALA A 100 -15.55 -15.87 2.27
CA ALA A 100 -16.65 -15.52 1.36
C ALA A 100 -18.04 -15.96 1.87
N LYS A 101 -18.08 -16.89 2.84
CA LYS A 101 -19.30 -17.38 3.51
C LYS A 101 -19.58 -16.71 4.86
N GLY A 102 -18.89 -15.61 5.17
CA GLY A 102 -19.05 -14.85 6.43
C GLY A 102 -18.46 -15.52 7.67
N LYS A 103 -17.82 -16.70 7.54
CA LYS A 103 -17.19 -17.40 8.67
C LYS A 103 -15.81 -16.82 8.98
N PRO A 104 -15.46 -16.56 10.25
CA PRO A 104 -14.12 -16.12 10.62
C PRO A 104 -13.05 -17.09 10.14
N ILE A 105 -11.99 -16.56 9.52
CA ILE A 105 -10.82 -17.35 9.14
C ILE A 105 -10.07 -17.68 10.43
N ILE A 106 -10.14 -18.93 10.88
CA ILE A 106 -9.45 -19.39 12.08
C ILE A 106 -8.03 -19.80 11.72
N ASN A 107 -7.04 -19.34 12.49
CA ASN A 107 -5.67 -19.81 12.34
C ASN A 107 -5.56 -21.24 12.90
N PRO A 108 -5.15 -22.25 12.10
CA PRO A 108 -5.10 -23.65 12.54
C PRO A 108 -4.14 -23.88 13.72
N LYS A 109 -3.12 -23.04 13.88
CA LYS A 109 -2.12 -23.16 14.95
C LYS A 109 -2.57 -22.55 16.28
N THR A 110 -3.22 -21.38 16.23
CA THR A 110 -3.59 -20.63 17.44
C THR A 110 -5.06 -20.78 17.83
N LYS A 111 -5.88 -21.38 16.96
CA LYS A 111 -7.35 -21.48 17.08
C LYS A 111 -8.08 -20.14 17.25
N ALA A 112 -7.36 -19.02 17.14
CA ALA A 112 -7.91 -17.68 17.23
C ALA A 112 -8.37 -17.19 15.83
N PRO A 113 -9.39 -16.31 15.77
CA PRO A 113 -9.76 -15.64 14.54
C PRO A 113 -8.61 -14.78 14.00
N LYS A 114 -8.39 -14.83 12.68
CA LYS A 114 -7.36 -14.04 12.01
C LYS A 114 -7.81 -12.58 11.94
N VAL A 115 -7.10 -11.72 12.65
CA VAL A 115 -7.32 -10.27 12.60
C VAL A 115 -6.53 -9.69 11.42
N GLY A 116 -7.19 -8.88 10.60
CA GLY A 116 -6.59 -8.17 9.47
C GLY A 116 -7.24 -6.80 9.30
N PHE A 117 -7.05 -6.19 8.14
CA PHE A 117 -7.65 -4.90 7.80
C PHE A 117 -8.85 -5.09 6.87
N ALA A 118 -10.01 -4.58 7.29
CA ALA A 118 -11.23 -4.52 6.49
C ALA A 118 -11.51 -3.07 6.05
N GLU A 119 -12.31 -2.90 5.01
CA GLU A 119 -12.69 -1.58 4.48
C GLU A 119 -13.57 -0.82 5.49
N TRP A 120 -13.31 0.49 5.63
CA TRP A 120 -14.10 1.41 6.45
C TRP A 120 -14.75 2.49 5.56
N PRO A 121 -16.04 2.83 5.76
CA PRO A 121 -16.98 2.19 6.70
C PRO A 121 -17.27 0.73 6.30
N PRO A 122 -17.64 -0.15 7.24
CA PRO A 122 -18.00 -1.53 6.92
C PRO A 122 -19.14 -1.51 5.91
N LYS A 123 -19.01 -2.26 4.81
CA LYS A 123 -20.16 -2.43 3.90
C LYS A 123 -21.32 -2.97 4.73
N GLN A 124 -22.41 -2.22 4.79
CA GLN A 124 -23.67 -2.77 5.29
C GLN A 124 -24.06 -3.88 4.30
N GLU A 125 -23.81 -5.13 4.67
CA GLU A 125 -24.51 -6.24 4.03
C GLU A 125 -25.99 -5.97 4.24
N SER A 126 -26.68 -5.57 3.17
CA SER A 126 -28.12 -5.39 3.19
C SER A 126 -28.73 -6.69 3.71
N LYS A 127 -29.30 -6.65 4.92
CA LYS A 127 -30.25 -7.65 5.38
C LYS A 127 -31.47 -7.60 4.46
N ALA A 128 -31.38 -8.28 3.32
CA ALA A 128 -32.48 -8.75 2.51
C ALA A 128 -32.29 -10.27 2.46
N ALA A 129 -33.19 -11.13 2.91
CA ALA A 129 -34.64 -11.05 2.83
C ALA A 129 -35.32 -11.43 4.15
N ALA A 130 -36.50 -10.83 4.34
CA ALA A 130 -37.55 -11.25 5.26
C ALA A 130 -38.22 -12.54 4.79
#